data_AF-A0AAD7I0G5-F1
#
_entry.id   AF-A0AAD7I0G5-F1
#
_cell.length_a   1.000
_cell.length_b   1.000
_cell.length_c   1.000
_cell.angle_alpha   90.00
_cell.angle_beta   90.00
_cell.angle_gamma   90.00
#
_symmetry.space_group_name_H-M   'P 1'
#
loop_
_entity.id
_entity.type
_entity.pdbx_description
1 polymer ?
#
loop_
_entity_poly.entity_id
_entity_poly.type
_entity_poly.pdbx_seq_one_letter_code
_entity_poly.pdbx_strand_id
1 'polypeptide(L)'
;MLQELSHMDRITQLQDEIQQLLTIMSRTIAYLTSRANFVQVGADIPITKERNPEKYDTPDVFEANKKELVTDLIVKAKQVEYLIKSLPEPEPEEEQAKRLQALDEEMTIANDEYIQAVARSKDLHAQITDVLRVMLEETDTGLVDMVH
;
A
#
# COMPACT_ATOMS: atom_id res chain seq x y z
N MET A 1 0.10 10.56 -11.30
CA MET A 1 -0.72 10.92 -10.13
C MET A 1 -1.71 9.82 -9.69
N LEU A 2 -1.67 8.61 -10.24
CA LEU A 2 -2.58 7.50 -9.86
C LEU A 2 -1.97 6.51 -8.84
N GLN A 3 -0.77 6.78 -8.33
CA GLN A 3 -0.03 5.82 -7.50
C GLN A 3 -0.35 5.91 -6.01
N GLU A 4 -1.11 6.93 -5.57
CA GLU A 4 -1.50 7.10 -4.16
C GLU A 4 -2.79 6.38 -3.76
N LEU A 5 -3.59 5.90 -4.72
CA LEU A 5 -4.87 5.21 -4.43
C LEU A 5 -4.76 3.69 -4.29
N SER A 6 -3.60 3.09 -4.55
CA SER A 6 -3.40 1.63 -4.48
C SER A 6 -2.60 1.15 -3.26
N HIS A 7 -2.07 2.06 -2.45
CA HIS A 7 -1.38 1.70 -1.23
C HIS A 7 -2.39 1.75 -0.08
N MET A 8 -2.53 0.65 0.65
CA MET A 8 -3.29 0.65 1.91
C MET A 8 -2.85 1.85 2.75
N ASP A 9 -3.81 2.57 3.30
CA ASP A 9 -3.56 3.75 4.15
C ASP A 9 -2.49 3.42 5.20
N ARG A 10 -1.50 4.31 5.37
CA ARG A 10 -0.32 4.06 6.22
C ARG A 10 -0.71 3.85 7.68
N ILE A 11 -1.79 4.50 8.12
CA ILE A 11 -2.33 4.30 9.47
C ILE A 11 -2.92 2.88 9.59
N THR A 12 -3.72 2.47 8.61
CA THR A 12 -4.24 1.09 8.55
C THR A 12 -3.12 0.06 8.52
N GLN A 13 -2.08 0.28 7.71
CA GLN A 13 -0.90 -0.60 7.65
C GLN A 13 -0.16 -0.66 9.00
N LEU A 14 0.00 0.47 9.69
CA LEU A 14 0.63 0.50 11.01
C LEU A 14 -0.20 -0.28 12.04
N GLN A 15 -1.52 -0.13 12.01
CA GLN A 15 -2.42 -0.88 12.90
C GLN A 15 -2.24 -2.39 12.70
N ASP A 16 -2.23 -2.87 11.46
CA ASP A 16 -2.07 -4.29 11.15
C ASP A 16 -0.71 -4.83 11.61
N GLU A 17 0.39 -4.08 11.41
CA GLU A 17 1.72 -4.49 11.84
C GLU A 17 1.85 -4.53 13.37
N ILE A 18 1.22 -3.60 14.10
CA ILE A 18 1.14 -3.65 15.57
C ILE A 18 0.37 -4.89 16.02
N GLN A 19 -0.76 -5.20 15.38
CA GLN A 19 -1.54 -6.39 15.72
C GLN A 19 -0.79 -7.69 15.44
N GLN A 20 -0.04 -7.75 14.33
CA GLN A 20 0.86 -8.86 14.03
C GLN A 20 1.97 -8.99 15.07
N LEU A 21 2.59 -7.88 15.49
CA LEU A 21 3.63 -7.88 16.53
C LEU A 21 3.09 -8.47 17.85
N LEU A 22 1.92 -8.03 18.30
CA LEU A 22 1.28 -8.55 19.51
C LEU A 22 0.91 -10.04 19.37
N THR A 23 0.49 -10.46 18.18
CA THR A 23 0.20 -11.87 17.88
C THR A 23 1.46 -12.73 17.97
N ILE A 24 2.57 -12.26 17.42
CA ILE A 24 3.88 -12.93 17.50
C ILE A 24 4.31 -13.04 18.96
N MET A 25 4.18 -11.97 19.75
CA MET A 25 4.52 -11.99 21.18
C MET A 25 3.70 -13.05 21.95
N SER A 26 2.39 -13.08 21.74
CA SER A 26 1.50 -14.06 22.39
C SER A 26 1.85 -15.50 21.99
N ARG A 27 2.06 -15.75 20.69
CA ARG A 27 2.47 -17.07 20.17
C ARG A 27 3.85 -17.48 20.68
N THR A 28 4.78 -16.55 20.82
CA THR A 28 6.12 -16.79 21.39
C THR A 28 6.02 -17.25 22.84
N ILE A 29 5.23 -16.55 23.67
CA ILE A 29 5.01 -16.96 25.07
C ILE A 29 4.33 -18.33 25.14
N ALA A 30 3.32 -18.57 24.29
CA ALA A 30 2.66 -19.87 24.20
C ALA A 30 3.63 -20.99 23.80
N TYR A 31 4.51 -20.73 22.83
CA TYR A 31 5.54 -21.68 22.39
C TYR A 31 6.53 -21.99 23.53
N LEU A 32 7.10 -20.97 24.16
CA LEU A 32 8.06 -21.13 25.25
C LEU A 32 7.49 -21.92 26.44
N THR A 33 6.23 -21.69 26.79
CA THR A 33 5.56 -22.38 27.91
C THR A 33 5.07 -23.78 27.55
N SER A 34 4.65 -24.02 26.31
CA SER A 34 4.11 -25.31 25.87
C SER A 34 5.17 -26.32 25.42
N ARG A 35 6.34 -25.86 24.95
CA ARG A 35 7.40 -26.72 24.39
C ARG A 35 8.63 -26.86 25.28
N ALA A 36 8.72 -26.11 26.38
CA ALA A 36 9.77 -26.31 27.38
C ALA A 36 9.58 -27.63 28.15
N ASN A 37 10.69 -28.31 28.41
CA ASN A 37 10.78 -29.48 29.29
C ASN A 37 11.38 -29.10 30.64
N PHE A 38 11.24 -29.98 31.64
CA PHE A 38 11.82 -29.79 32.96
C PHE A 38 13.34 -29.93 32.90
N VAL A 39 14.05 -29.02 33.56
CA VAL A 39 15.51 -29.06 33.70
C VAL A 39 15.86 -29.40 35.14
N GLN A 40 16.86 -30.27 35.34
CA GLN A 40 17.36 -30.60 36.67
C GLN A 40 18.12 -29.41 37.26
N VAL A 41 17.66 -28.90 38.40
CA VAL A 41 18.23 -27.69 39.04
C VAL A 41 19.39 -28.05 39.99
N GLY A 42 19.50 -29.30 40.44
CA GLY A 42 20.60 -29.77 41.30
C GLY A 42 20.78 -31.28 41.21
N ALA A 43 22.02 -31.75 41.41
CA ALA A 43 22.40 -33.17 41.29
C ALA A 43 21.61 -34.09 42.22
N ASP A 44 21.16 -33.58 43.37
CA ASP A 44 20.44 -34.33 44.40
C ASP A 44 18.91 -34.35 44.21
N ILE A 45 18.38 -33.58 43.24
CA ILE A 45 16.94 -33.49 42.98
C ILE A 45 16.63 -34.20 41.65
N PRO A 46 16.15 -35.46 41.67
CA PRO A 46 15.80 -36.17 40.44
C PRO A 46 14.56 -35.55 39.78
N ILE A 47 14.53 -35.52 38.45
CA ILE A 47 13.36 -35.10 37.69
C ILE A 47 12.24 -36.12 37.91
N THR A 48 11.17 -35.72 38.60
CA THR A 48 10.05 -36.62 38.96
C THR A 48 8.93 -36.64 37.92
N LYS A 49 8.99 -35.75 36.92
CA LYS A 49 8.01 -35.65 35.83
C LYS A 49 8.71 -35.28 34.54
N GLU A 50 8.49 -36.09 33.51
CA GLU A 50 8.87 -35.75 32.13
C GLU A 50 7.61 -35.46 31.33
N ARG A 51 7.64 -34.43 30.49
CA ARG A 51 6.56 -34.20 29.53
C ARG A 51 6.60 -35.30 28.47
N ASN A 52 5.45 -35.61 27.87
CA ASN A 52 5.39 -36.54 26.75
C ASN A 52 6.40 -36.08 25.66
N PRO A 53 7.28 -36.96 25.14
CA PRO A 53 8.28 -36.64 24.10
C PRO A 53 7.73 -35.90 22.87
N GLU A 54 6.46 -36.11 22.51
CA GLU A 54 5.83 -35.40 21.39
C GLU A 54 5.51 -33.93 21.70
N LYS A 55 5.50 -33.55 22.98
CA LYS A 55 5.04 -32.26 23.49
C LYS A 55 6.17 -31.28 23.81
N TYR A 56 7.43 -31.68 23.79
CA TYR A 56 8.57 -30.79 24.03
C TYR A 56 9.61 -30.89 22.91
N ASP A 57 10.35 -29.82 22.66
CA ASP A 57 11.41 -29.79 21.66
C ASP A 57 12.75 -30.19 22.27
N THR A 58 13.63 -30.81 21.47
CA THR A 58 15.00 -31.07 21.92
C THR A 58 15.71 -29.74 22.21
N PRO A 59 16.70 -29.70 23.12
CA PRO A 59 17.37 -28.46 23.49
C PRO A 59 17.92 -27.69 22.29
N ASP A 60 18.51 -28.37 21.31
CA ASP A 60 19.07 -27.75 20.11
C ASP A 60 17.99 -27.10 19.23
N VAL A 61 16.86 -27.77 19.03
CA VAL A 61 15.72 -27.25 18.25
C VAL A 61 15.06 -26.09 19.01
N PHE A 62 14.94 -26.19 20.33
CA PHE A 62 14.36 -25.14 21.16
C PHE A 62 15.22 -23.86 21.18
N GLU A 63 16.55 -23.98 21.24
CA GLU A 63 17.46 -22.83 21.10
C GLU A 63 17.41 -22.20 19.71
N ALA A 64 17.37 -23.02 18.65
CA ALA A 64 17.24 -22.53 17.28
C ALA A 64 15.94 -21.75 17.09
N ASN A 65 14.81 -22.31 17.52
CA ASN A 65 13.50 -21.67 17.42
C ASN A 65 13.41 -20.39 18.26
N LYS A 66 14.04 -20.35 19.45
CA LYS A 66 14.15 -19.11 20.24
C LYS A 66 14.87 -18.01 19.48
N LYS A 67 15.97 -18.33 18.81
CA LYS A 67 16.74 -17.35 18.03
C LYS A 67 15.95 -16.83 16.83
N GLU A 68 15.20 -17.70 16.16
CA GLU A 68 14.29 -17.32 15.08
C GLU A 68 13.19 -16.37 15.59
N LEU A 69 12.50 -16.73 16.67
CA LEU A 69 11.44 -15.91 17.27
C LEU A 69 11.92 -14.51 17.69
N VAL A 70 13.13 -14.42 18.27
CA VAL A 70 13.74 -13.12 18.62
C VAL A 70 14.07 -12.31 17.37
N THR A 71 14.58 -12.96 16.33
CA THR A 71 14.90 -12.30 15.06
C THR A 71 13.64 -11.72 14.42
N ASP A 72 12.56 -12.52 14.35
CA ASP A 72 11.27 -12.10 13.82
C ASP A 72 10.69 -10.93 14.60
N LEU A 73 10.75 -10.98 15.93
CA LEU A 73 10.29 -9.90 16.81
C LEU A 73 11.05 -8.59 16.53
N ILE A 74 12.38 -8.65 16.41
CA ILE A 74 13.22 -7.47 16.14
C ILE A 74 12.92 -6.89 14.75
N VAL A 75 12.80 -7.75 13.74
CA VAL A 75 12.48 -7.31 12.37
C VAL A 75 11.13 -6.61 12.34
N LYS A 76 10.10 -7.20 12.97
CA LYS A 76 8.76 -6.60 13.05
C LYS A 76 8.75 -5.30 13.84
N ALA A 77 9.47 -5.22 14.96
CA ALA A 77 9.61 -3.97 15.72
C ALA A 77 10.25 -2.85 14.90
N LYS A 78 11.29 -3.16 14.11
CA LYS A 78 11.91 -2.18 13.19
C LYS A 78 10.98 -1.76 12.05
N GLN A 79 10.16 -2.68 11.54
CA GLN A 79 9.15 -2.36 10.54
C GLN A 79 8.10 -1.38 11.09
N VAL A 80 7.62 -1.61 12.30
CA VAL A 80 6.72 -0.68 13.00
C VAL A 80 7.38 0.68 13.21
N GLU A 81 8.64 0.71 13.66
CA GLU A 81 9.40 1.96 13.83
C GLU A 81 9.53 2.75 12.52
N TYR A 82 9.83 2.05 11.42
CA TYR A 82 9.90 2.66 10.09
C TYR A 82 8.54 3.22 9.66
N LEU A 83 7.45 2.47 9.88
CA LEU A 83 6.11 2.93 9.55
C LEU A 83 5.73 4.19 10.32
N ILE A 84 6.03 4.25 11.62
CA ILE A 84 5.82 5.46 12.44
C ILE A 84 6.59 6.66 11.87
N LYS A 85 7.86 6.47 11.49
CA LYS A 85 8.67 7.55 10.87
C LYS A 85 8.16 7.96 9.49
N SER A 86 7.44 7.07 8.81
CA SER A 86 6.85 7.35 7.50
C SER A 86 5.45 7.96 7.57
N LEU A 87 4.87 8.12 8.76
CA LEU A 87 3.57 8.77 8.88
C LEU A 87 3.69 10.25 8.47
N PRO A 88 2.72 10.77 7.69
CA PRO A 88 2.66 12.20 7.41
C PRO A 88 2.50 12.96 8.73
N GLU A 89 3.18 14.11 8.85
CA GLU A 89 3.03 14.98 10.01
C GLU A 89 1.57 15.46 10.11
N PRO A 90 0.97 15.44 11.32
CA PRO A 90 -0.39 15.92 11.49
C PRO A 90 -0.45 17.43 11.23
N GLU A 91 -1.13 17.82 10.16
CA GLU A 91 -1.45 19.21 9.85
C GLU A 91 -2.63 19.68 10.73
N PRO A 92 -2.61 20.93 11.25
CA PRO A 92 -3.77 21.49 11.94
C PRO A 92 -5.02 21.47 11.04
N GLU A 93 -6.18 21.12 11.61
CA GLU A 93 -7.44 21.00 10.84
C GLU A 93 -7.78 22.28 10.05
N GLU A 94 -7.48 23.46 10.61
CA GLU A 94 -7.70 24.75 9.93
C GLU A 94 -6.80 24.94 8.70
N GLU A 95 -5.54 24.50 8.75
CA GLU A 95 -4.61 24.59 7.63
C GLU A 95 -4.96 23.56 6.56
N GLN A 96 -5.30 22.35 6.98
CA GLN A 96 -5.79 21.30 6.10
C GLN A 96 -7.07 21.73 5.36
N ALA A 97 -8.03 22.37 6.05
CA ALA A 97 -9.25 22.88 5.44
C ALA A 97 -8.97 23.97 4.40
N LYS A 98 -8.07 24.91 4.70
CA LYS A 98 -7.65 25.96 3.75
C LYS A 98 -6.97 25.35 2.52
N ARG A 99 -6.10 24.37 2.72
CA ARG A 99 -5.42 23.67 1.63
C ARG A 99 -6.40 22.91 0.74
N LEU A 100 -7.38 22.23 1.33
CA LEU A 100 -8.43 21.54 0.58
C LEU A 100 -9.30 22.52 -0.23
N GLN A 101 -9.64 23.68 0.35
CA GLN A 101 -10.38 24.72 -0.37
C GLN A 101 -9.57 25.25 -1.56
N ALA A 102 -8.28 25.56 -1.36
CA ALA A 102 -7.42 26.01 -2.45
C ALA A 102 -7.29 24.97 -3.58
N LEU A 103 -7.17 23.68 -3.22
CA LEU A 103 -7.16 22.59 -4.21
C LEU A 103 -8.48 22.47 -4.98
N ASP A 104 -9.62 22.71 -4.33
CA ASP A 104 -10.94 22.67 -5.00
C ASP A 104 -11.12 23.85 -5.96
N GLU A 105 -10.64 25.03 -5.58
CA GLU A 105 -10.59 26.21 -6.45
C GLU A 105 -9.69 25.97 -7.67
N GLU A 106 -8.49 25.42 -7.47
CA GLU A 106 -7.57 25.04 -8.55
C GLU A 106 -8.17 23.97 -9.48
N MET A 107 -8.83 22.96 -8.93
CA MET A 107 -9.52 21.92 -9.68
C MET A 107 -10.66 22.48 -10.54
N THR A 108 -11.41 23.44 -10.00
CA THR A 108 -12.49 24.12 -10.73
C THR A 108 -11.93 24.88 -11.93
N ILE A 109 -10.88 25.67 -11.73
CA ILE A 109 -10.21 26.42 -12.81
C ILE A 109 -9.65 25.46 -13.87
N ALA A 110 -8.93 24.41 -13.45
CA ALA A 110 -8.35 23.43 -14.36
C ALA A 110 -9.43 22.69 -15.18
N ASN A 111 -10.58 22.41 -14.57
CA ASN A 111 -11.70 21.78 -15.26
C ASN A 111 -12.35 22.73 -16.28
N ASP A 112 -12.51 24.00 -15.95
CA ASP A 112 -13.03 25.01 -16.89
C ASP A 112 -12.10 25.20 -18.09
N GLU A 113 -10.79 25.28 -17.85
CA GLU A 113 -9.78 25.33 -18.91
C GLU A 113 -9.81 24.08 -19.78
N TYR A 114 -9.97 22.90 -19.16
CA TYR A 114 -10.13 21.63 -19.87
C TYR A 114 -11.37 21.63 -20.77
N ILE A 115 -12.53 22.08 -20.27
CA ILE A 115 -13.77 22.18 -21.05
C ILE A 115 -13.57 23.12 -22.25
N GLN A 116 -12.95 24.27 -22.05
CA GLN A 116 -12.66 25.22 -23.12
C GLN A 116 -11.69 24.66 -24.16
N ALA A 117 -10.63 23.96 -23.72
CA ALA A 117 -9.68 23.31 -24.63
C ALA A 117 -10.35 22.22 -25.47
N VAL A 118 -11.22 21.40 -24.86
CA VAL A 118 -11.98 20.37 -25.57
C VAL A 118 -12.97 21.00 -26.56
N ALA A 119 -13.66 22.08 -26.17
CA ALA A 119 -14.58 22.79 -27.06
C ALA A 119 -13.85 23.33 -28.30
N ARG A 120 -12.71 24.00 -28.12
CA ARG A 120 -11.87 24.49 -29.23
C ARG A 120 -11.38 23.35 -30.12
N SER A 121 -10.97 22.23 -29.53
CA SER A 121 -10.53 21.06 -30.29
C SER A 121 -11.65 20.48 -31.15
N LYS A 122 -12.88 20.38 -30.61
CA LYS A 122 -14.06 19.93 -31.36
C LYS A 122 -14.41 20.88 -32.51
N ASP A 123 -14.37 22.18 -32.27
CA ASP A 123 -14.65 23.19 -33.29
C ASP A 123 -13.62 23.13 -34.44
N LEU A 124 -12.32 23.09 -34.10
CA LEU A 124 -11.25 22.96 -35.10
C LEU A 124 -11.38 21.65 -35.89
N HIS A 125 -11.72 20.55 -35.22
CA HIS A 125 -11.97 19.27 -35.88
C HIS A 125 -13.14 19.36 -36.87
N ALA A 126 -14.23 20.04 -36.52
CA ALA A 126 -15.36 20.28 -37.42
C ALA A 126 -14.93 21.10 -38.64
N GLN A 127 -14.20 22.21 -38.43
CA GLN A 127 -13.69 23.05 -39.52
C GLN A 127 -12.78 22.27 -40.49
N ILE A 128 -11.85 21.47 -39.96
CA ILE A 128 -10.98 20.62 -40.79
C ILE A 128 -11.80 19.59 -41.57
N THR A 129 -12.79 18.97 -40.93
CA THR A 129 -13.68 18.00 -41.57
C THR A 129 -14.46 18.63 -42.73
N ASP A 130 -14.95 19.86 -42.54
CA ASP A 130 -15.70 20.59 -43.57
C ASP A 130 -14.79 20.99 -44.74
N VAL A 131 -13.57 21.48 -44.47
CA VAL A 131 -12.59 21.78 -45.53
C VAL A 131 -12.24 20.53 -46.33
N LEU A 132 -11.97 19.40 -45.65
CA LEU A 132 -11.69 18.14 -46.33
C LEU A 132 -12.87 17.67 -47.18
N ARG A 133 -14.11 17.86 -46.71
CA ARG A 133 -15.31 17.55 -47.50
C ARG A 133 -15.40 18.40 -48.77
N VAL A 134 -15.23 19.73 -48.66
CA VAL A 134 -15.25 20.63 -49.81
C VAL A 134 -14.17 20.27 -50.82
N MET A 135 -12.93 20.01 -50.36
CA MET A 135 -11.85 19.62 -51.27
C MET A 135 -12.14 18.29 -52.00
N LEU A 136 -12.77 17.31 -51.32
CA LEU A 136 -13.17 16.05 -51.96
C LEU A 136 -14.30 16.26 -52.97
N GLU A 137 -15.29 17.11 -52.68
CA GLU A 137 -16.40 17.44 -53.60
C GLU A 137 -15.93 18.25 -54.83
N GLU A 138 -14.98 19.18 -54.67
CA GLU A 138 -14.35 19.91 -55.78
C GLU A 138 -13.50 18.99 -56.67
N THR A 139 -12.84 17.98 -56.09
CA THR A 139 -12.06 17.01 -56.86
C THR A 139 -12.98 16.09 -57.68
N ASP A 140 -14.13 15.69 -57.14
CA ASP A 140 -15.13 14.89 -57.86
C ASP A 140 -15.76 15.67 -59.02
N THR A 141 -16.09 16.95 -58.83
CA THR A 141 -16.65 17.79 -59.90
C THR A 141 -15.64 18.12 -60.99
N GLY A 142 -14.36 18.36 -60.65
CA GLY A 142 -13.29 18.53 -61.62
C GLY A 142 -12.98 17.27 -62.46
N LEU A 143 -13.24 16.07 -61.93
CA LEU A 143 -13.15 14.82 -62.68
C LEU A 143 -14.35 14.60 -63.62
N VAL A 144 -15.54 15.08 -63.26
CA VAL A 144 -16.75 14.97 -64.09
C VAL A 144 -16.70 15.94 -65.28
N ASP A 145 -16.14 17.15 -65.09
CA ASP A 145 -15.99 18.15 -66.16
C ASP A 145 -14.86 17.82 -67.17
N MET A 146 -13.95 16.89 -66.85
CA MET A 146 -12.92 16.39 -67.79
C MET A 146 -13.39 15.21 -68.66
N VAL A 147 -14.60 14.68 -68.45
CA VAL A 147 -15.13 13.49 -69.15
C VAL A 147 -16.22 13.84 -70.19
N HIS A 148 -16.47 15.12 -70.45
CA HIS A 148 -17.29 15.60 -71.58
C HIS A 148 -16.48 16.39 -72.60
#